data_AF-A0A1G9BDI0-F1
#
_entry.id   AF-A0A1G9BDI0-F1
#
_cell.length_a   1.000
_cell.length_b   1.000
_cell.length_c   1.000
_cell.angle_alpha   90.00
_cell.angle_beta   90.00
_cell.angle_gamma   90.00
#
_symmetry.space_group_name_H-M   'P 1'
#
loop_
_entity.id
_entity.type
_entity.pdbx_description
1 polymer ?
#
loop_
_entity_poly.entity_id
_entity_poly.type
_entity_poly.pdbx_seq_one_letter_code
_entity_poly.pdbx_strand_id
1 'polypeptide(L)' 'MWLRALLRMALWARNPPSESRVKFVLAVIAVCLALFALERFFGWPDWLTPEFTPNGRIRP' A
#
# COMPACT_ATOMS: atom_id res chain seq x y z
N MET A 1 0.94 28.53 14.83
CA MET A 1 1.56 27.33 14.22
C MET A 1 0.54 26.25 13.85
N TRP A 2 -0.46 25.95 14.70
CA TRP A 2 -1.48 24.90 14.46
C TRP A 2 -2.60 25.26 13.46
N LEU A 3 -3.05 26.51 13.41
CA LEU A 3 -4.13 26.95 12.51
C LEU A 3 -3.85 26.66 11.02
N ARG A 4 -2.58 26.70 10.61
CA ARG A 4 -2.18 26.45 9.21
C ARG A 4 -2.42 25.01 8.78
N ALA A 5 -2.21 24.04 9.67
CA ALA A 5 -2.48 22.63 9.38
C ALA A 5 -3.99 22.37 9.27
N LEU A 6 -4.78 22.96 10.18
CA LEU A 6 -6.24 22.85 10.17
C LEU A 6 -6.86 23.46 8.91
N LEU A 7 -6.42 24.66 8.52
CA LEU A 7 -6.89 25.31 7.30
C LEU A 7 -6.51 24.51 6.04
N ARG A 8 -5.34 23.85 6.04
CA ARG A 8 -4.88 23.02 4.93
C ARG A 8 -5.71 21.73 4.81
N MET A 9 -6.10 21.10 5.92
CA MET A 9 -7.03 19.97 5.93
C MET A 9 -8.43 20.38 5.48
N ALA A 10 -8.93 21.54 5.92
CA ALA A 10 -10.20 22.07 5.48
C ALA A 10 -10.19 22.40 3.97
N LEU A 11 -9.07 22.91 3.44
CA LEU A 11 -8.91 23.13 2.00
C LEU A 11 -8.88 21.81 1.22
N TRP A 12 -8.23 20.76 1.74
CA TRP A 12 -8.24 19.43 1.14
C TRP A 12 -9.65 18.84 1.02
N ALA A 13 -10.52 19.12 2.00
CA ALA A 13 -11.92 18.70 1.95
C ALA A 13 -12.74 19.47 0.89
N ARG A 14 -12.39 20.74 0.63
CA ARG A 14 -13.12 21.63 -0.30
C ARG A 14 -12.59 21.59 -1.74
N ASN A 15 -11.30 21.34 -1.91
CA ASN A 15 -10.60 21.22 -3.18
C ASN A 15 -9.73 19.97 -3.09
N PRO A 16 -10.31 18.78 -3.34
CA PRO A 16 -9.54 17.55 -3.27
C PRO A 16 -8.37 17.64 -4.26
N PRO A 17 -7.16 17.18 -3.86
CA PRO A 17 -6.04 17.06 -4.80
C PRO A 17 -6.49 16.28 -6.02
N SER A 18 -5.94 16.64 -7.20
CA SER A 18 -6.42 16.20 -8.53
C SER A 18 -7.02 14.79 -8.54
N GLU A 19 -8.22 14.67 -9.08
CA GLU A 19 -8.97 13.40 -9.13
C GLU A 19 -8.11 12.25 -9.68
N SER A 20 -7.19 12.54 -10.59
CA SER A 20 -6.22 11.58 -11.13
C SER A 20 -5.33 10.95 -10.05
N ARG A 21 -4.85 11.72 -9.07
CA ARG A 21 -4.01 11.21 -7.97
C ARG A 21 -4.84 10.38 -6.99
N VAL A 22 -6.07 10.80 -6.69
CA VAL A 22 -6.99 10.03 -5.83
C VAL A 22 -7.35 8.70 -6.48
N LYS A 23 -7.70 8.70 -7.77
CA LYS A 23 -8.00 7.48 -8.55
C LYS A 23 -6.79 6.55 -8.62
N PHE A 24 -5.59 7.08 -8.80
CA PHE A 24 -4.37 6.29 -8.80
C PHE A 24 -4.14 5.58 -7.45
N VAL A 25 -4.22 6.33 -6.34
CA VAL A 25 -4.05 5.76 -4.99
C VAL A 25 -5.15 4.74 -4.68
N LEU A 26 -6.40 5.04 -5.03
CA LEU A 26 -7.52 4.13 -4.82
C LEU A 26 -7.37 2.83 -5.64
N ALA A 27 -6.89 2.92 -6.89
CA ALA A 27 -6.56 1.76 -7.70
C ALA A 27 -5.43 0.91 -7.08
N VAL A 28 -4.36 1.54 -6.61
CA VAL A 28 -3.26 0.85 -5.91
C VAL A 28 -3.76 0.14 -4.65
N ILE A 29 -4.58 0.81 -3.84
CA ILE A 29 -5.18 0.22 -2.64
C ILE A 29 -6.07 -0.96 -3.02
N ALA A 30 -6.90 -0.82 -4.06
CA ALA A 30 -7.76 -1.91 -4.53
C ALA A 30 -6.95 -3.14 -4.98
N VAL A 31 -5.83 -2.94 -5.69
CA VAL A 31 -4.92 -4.04 -6.06
C VAL A 31 -4.31 -4.70 -4.82
N CYS A 32 -3.84 -3.91 -3.86
CA CYS A 32 -3.23 -4.42 -2.63
C CYS A 32 -4.24 -5.21 -1.78
N LEU A 33 -5.48 -4.71 -1.66
CA LEU A 33 -6.56 -5.40 -0.98
C LEU A 33 -7.01 -6.67 -1.71
N ALA A 34 -7.04 -6.65 -3.04
CA ALA A 34 -7.35 -7.84 -3.84
C ALA A 34 -6.28 -8.92 -3.62
N LEU A 35 -5.00 -8.56 -3.66
CA LEU A 35 -3.90 -9.47 -3.36
C LEU A 35 -3.99 -10.00 -1.94
N PHE A 36 -4.21 -9.14 -0.95
CA PHE A 36 -4.35 -9.55 0.44
C PHE A 36 -5.56 -10.47 0.66
N ALA A 37 -6.70 -10.18 0.03
CA ALA A 37 -7.88 -11.03 0.09
C ALA A 37 -7.59 -12.40 -0.53
N LEU A 38 -6.94 -12.44 -1.70
CA LEU A 38 -6.49 -13.69 -2.31
C LEU A 38 -5.55 -14.45 -1.37
N GLU A 39 -4.60 -13.77 -0.74
CA GLU A 39 -3.67 -14.35 0.23
C GLU A 39 -4.37 -14.95 1.44
N ARG A 40 -5.37 -14.24 1.98
CA ARG A 40 -6.10 -14.61 3.19
C ARG A 40 -7.13 -15.71 2.94
N PHE A 41 -7.75 -15.73 1.76
CA PHE A 41 -8.78 -16.71 1.38
C PHE A 41 -8.19 -18.00 0.79
N PHE A 42 -7.13 -17.93 -0.01
CA PHE A 42 -6.48 -19.12 -0.56
C PHE A 42 -5.42 -19.72 0.37
N GLY A 43 -4.85 -18.93 1.29
CA GLY A 43 -3.70 -19.34 2.09
C GLY A 43 -2.43 -19.34 1.24
N TRP A 44 -1.36 -18.75 1.75
CA TRP A 44 -0.06 -18.65 1.05
C TRP A 44 0.44 -20.05 0.70
N PRO A 45 0.49 -20.42 -0.58
CA PRO A 45 0.88 -21.76 -0.97
C PRO A 45 2.40 -21.91 -0.86
N ASP A 46 2.87 -23.09 -0.46
CA ASP A 46 4.27 -23.40 -0.13
C ASP A 46 5.27 -22.98 -1.23
N TRP A 47 4.83 -22.97 -2.50
CA TRP A 47 5.61 -22.54 -3.68
C TRP A 47 5.84 -21.03 -3.81
N LEU A 48 5.09 -20.22 -3.07
CA LEU A 48 5.23 -18.77 -3.05
C LEU A 48 6.04 -18.30 -1.84
N THR A 49 6.34 -19.20 -0.88
CA THR A 49 7.21 -18.91 0.25
C THR A 49 8.54 -18.46 -0.31
N PRO A 50 8.94 -17.19 -0.14
CA PRO A 50 10.27 -16.80 -0.51
C PRO A 50 11.19 -17.64 0.37
N GLU A 51 12.03 -18.47 -0.24
CA GLU A 51 13.13 -19.16 0.44
C GLU A 51 14.06 -18.08 1.00
N PHE A 52 13.67 -17.48 2.13
CA PHE A 52 14.49 -16.57 2.89
C PHE A 52 15.65 -17.40 3.43
N THR A 53 16.73 -17.48 2.67
CA THR A 53 18.03 -17.90 3.19
C THR A 53 18.52 -16.75 4.07
N PRO A 54 18.50 -16.85 5.42
CA PRO A 54 18.84 -15.71 6.29
C PRO A 54 20.33 -15.39 6.31
N ASN A 55 21.12 -16.04 5.45
CA ASN A 55 22.57 -15.90 5.40
C ASN A 55 23.02 -16.13 3.97
N GLY A 56 23.21 -15.05 3.21
CA GLY A 56 23.96 -15.03 1.94
C GLY A 56 25.43 -15.42 2.14
N ARG A 57 25.67 -16.58 2.76
CA ARG A 57 27.00 -17.11 3.03
C ARG A 57 27.36 -18.00 1.86
N ILE A 58 27.84 -17.35 0.81
CA ILE A 58 28.60 -17.97 -0.27
C ILE A 58 29.83 -18.58 0.42
N ARG A 59 29.81 -19.89 0.66
CA ARG A 59 31.00 -20.61 1.13
C ARG A 59 31.84 -20.91 -0.12
N PRO A 60 33.09 -20.44 -0.20
CA PRO A 60 34.00 -20.82 -1.28
C PRO A 60 34.32 -22.32 -1.25
#